data_AF-H7FY81-F1
#
_entry.id   AF-H7FY81-F1
#
_cell.length_a   1.000
_cell.length_b   1.000
_cell.length_c   1.000
_cell.angle_alpha   90.00
_cell.angle_beta   90.00
_cell.angle_gamma   90.00
#
_symmetry.space_group_name_H-M   'P 1'
#
loop_
_entity.id
_entity.type
_entity.pdbx_description
1 polymer ?
#
loop_
_entity_poly.entity_id
_entity_poly.type
_entity_poly.pdbx_seq_one_letter_code
_entity_poly.pdbx_strand_id
1 'polypeptide(L)'
;MGMNELAIFKYDDLTDSPSELSKRIDGIIAGLEIGDTVIFQSPVWISPNFEKRFIDKVKSYQGKVIIFINDVPPMMFASNEVLIPDFIEVYNKADLLIVSSENMKEYLVDKGVTVKKS
;
A
#
# COMPACT_ATOMS: atom_id res chain seq x y z
N MET A 1 22.65 -9.27 -4.47
CA MET A 1 22.37 -8.55 -3.21
C MET A 1 22.06 -7.11 -3.56
N GLY A 2 20.91 -6.63 -3.14
CA GLY A 2 20.40 -5.30 -3.48
C GLY A 2 18.88 -5.33 -3.44
N MET A 3 18.25 -4.18 -3.22
CA MET A 3 16.81 -4.01 -3.46
C MET A 3 16.63 -3.58 -4.91
N ASN A 4 15.64 -4.15 -5.59
CA ASN A 4 15.22 -3.70 -6.91
C ASN A 4 14.10 -2.67 -6.74
N GLU A 5 14.18 -1.55 -7.45
CA GLU A 5 13.15 -0.52 -7.39
C GLU A 5 11.93 -0.92 -8.23
N LEU A 6 10.74 -0.80 -7.64
CA LEU A 6 9.47 -0.83 -8.35
C LEU A 6 8.94 0.60 -8.45
N ALA A 7 9.18 1.25 -9.59
CA ALA A 7 8.81 2.65 -9.77
C ALA A 7 7.29 2.81 -9.95
N ILE A 8 6.69 3.70 -9.15
CA ILE A 8 5.28 4.09 -9.26
C ILE A 8 5.23 5.59 -9.54
N PHE A 9 4.70 5.94 -10.71
CA PHE A 9 4.46 7.34 -11.08
C PHE A 9 3.05 7.74 -10.65
N LYS A 10 2.91 8.89 -10.00
CA LYS A 10 1.60 9.45 -9.64
C LYS A 10 0.81 9.83 -10.89
N TYR A 11 -0.46 9.46 -10.93
CA TYR A 11 -1.42 9.82 -11.97
C TYR A 11 -2.84 9.81 -11.38
N ASP A 12 -3.83 10.28 -12.16
CA ASP A 12 -5.25 10.18 -11.81
C ASP A 12 -5.80 8.83 -12.28
N ASP A 13 -6.15 7.94 -11.34
CA ASP A 13 -6.66 6.61 -11.65
C ASP A 13 -8.18 6.58 -11.92
N LEU A 14 -8.88 7.72 -11.83
CA LEU A 14 -10.30 7.82 -12.18
C LEU A 14 -10.54 7.61 -13.68
N THR A 15 -9.52 7.81 -14.52
CA THR A 15 -9.61 7.60 -15.96
C THR A 15 -9.30 6.18 -16.40
N ASP A 16 -8.69 5.36 -15.52
CA ASP A 16 -8.33 3.98 -15.85
C ASP A 16 -9.52 3.06 -15.57
N SER A 17 -9.91 2.25 -16.56
CA SER A 17 -10.78 1.10 -16.31
C SER A 17 -10.08 0.11 -15.35
N PRO A 18 -10.84 -0.75 -14.65
CA PRO A 18 -10.25 -1.77 -13.79
C PRO A 18 -9.22 -2.66 -14.51
N SER A 19 -9.37 -2.84 -15.83
CA SER A 19 -8.44 -3.62 -16.67
C SER A 19 -7.15 -2.86 -16.99
N GLU A 20 -7.22 -1.55 -17.22
CA GLU A 20 -6.06 -0.69 -17.49
C GLU A 20 -5.20 -0.54 -16.24
N LEU A 21 -5.84 -0.27 -15.10
CA LEU A 21 -5.19 -0.25 -13.79
C LEU A 21 -4.48 -1.59 -13.51
N SER A 22 -5.17 -2.71 -13.79
CA SER A 22 -4.59 -4.05 -13.65
C SER A 22 -3.33 -4.21 -14.50
N LYS A 23 -3.39 -3.92 -15.81
CA LYS A 23 -2.23 -4.03 -16.73
C LYS A 23 -1.08 -3.10 -16.34
N ARG A 24 -1.38 -1.90 -15.85
CA ARG A 24 -0.37 -0.96 -15.35
C ARG A 24 0.39 -1.57 -14.17
N ILE A 25 -0.33 -2.14 -13.20
CA ILE A 25 0.30 -2.82 -12.08
C ILE A 25 1.13 -4.02 -12.57
N ASP A 26 0.64 -4.81 -13.54
CA ASP A 26 1.44 -5.91 -14.13
C ASP A 26 2.76 -5.43 -14.70
N GLY A 27 2.76 -4.26 -15.38
CA GLY A 27 3.98 -3.64 -15.87
C GLY A 27 4.92 -3.22 -14.74
N ILE A 28 4.41 -2.68 -13.64
CA ILE A 28 5.21 -2.27 -12.48
C ILE A 28 5.86 -3.49 -11.82
N ILE A 29 5.11 -4.58 -11.64
CA ILE A 29 5.58 -5.80 -10.95
C ILE A 29 6.19 -6.84 -11.89
N ALA A 30 6.42 -6.50 -13.16
CA ALA A 30 6.87 -7.46 -14.18
C ALA A 30 8.20 -8.16 -13.84
N GLY A 31 9.02 -7.54 -12.99
CA GLY A 31 10.28 -8.09 -12.50
C GLY A 31 10.18 -8.92 -11.22
N LEU A 32 8.98 -9.12 -10.64
CA LEU A 32 8.82 -9.94 -9.43
C LEU A 32 8.91 -11.43 -9.73
N GLU A 33 9.64 -12.14 -8.88
CA GLU A 33 9.67 -13.59 -8.83
C GLU A 33 8.75 -14.12 -7.72
N ILE A 34 8.44 -15.43 -7.79
CA ILE A 34 7.58 -16.08 -6.80
C ILE A 34 8.26 -16.06 -5.43
N GLY A 35 7.55 -15.59 -4.41
CA GLY A 35 8.04 -15.52 -3.04
C GLY A 35 8.85 -14.28 -2.70
N ASP A 36 9.02 -13.34 -3.64
CA ASP A 36 9.71 -12.08 -3.38
C ASP A 36 9.05 -11.27 -2.25
N THR A 37 9.87 -10.52 -1.52
CA THR A 37 9.39 -9.57 -0.51
C THR A 37 9.42 -8.15 -1.06
N VAL A 38 8.28 -7.47 -1.03
CA VAL A 38 8.13 -6.09 -1.47
C VAL A 38 8.00 -5.17 -0.27
N ILE A 39 8.86 -4.15 -0.22
CA ILE A 39 8.71 -3.00 0.69
C ILE A 39 7.91 -1.94 -0.06
N PHE A 40 6.67 -1.73 0.35
CA PHE A 40 5.74 -0.79 -0.27
C PHE A 40 5.69 0.51 0.53
N GLN A 41 6.03 1.63 -0.11
CA GLN A 41 6.01 2.95 0.52
C GLN A 41 4.63 3.59 0.37
N SER A 42 3.91 3.74 1.47
CA SER A 42 2.55 4.30 1.52
C SER A 42 2.56 5.73 2.09
N PRO A 43 1.69 6.64 1.58
CA PRO A 43 0.83 6.45 0.42
C PRO A 43 1.60 6.70 -0.89
N VAL A 44 1.13 6.12 -2.00
CA VAL A 44 1.67 6.44 -3.35
C VAL A 44 0.99 7.64 -4.00
N TRP A 45 0.06 8.28 -3.27
CA TRP A 45 -0.68 9.49 -3.68
C TRP A 45 -1.51 9.33 -4.97
N ILE A 46 -1.98 8.11 -5.26
CA ILE A 46 -2.94 7.82 -6.34
C ILE A 46 -4.32 7.60 -5.71
N SER A 47 -4.58 6.41 -5.18
CA SER A 47 -5.80 6.09 -4.44
C SER A 47 -5.56 4.88 -3.53
N PRO A 48 -6.34 4.72 -2.44
CA PRO A 48 -6.29 3.48 -1.66
C PRO A 48 -6.64 2.24 -2.49
N ASN A 49 -7.51 2.35 -3.49
CA ASN A 49 -7.87 1.25 -4.39
C ASN A 49 -6.67 0.78 -5.23
N PHE A 50 -5.84 1.70 -5.72
CA PHE A 50 -4.58 1.37 -6.37
C PHE A 50 -3.69 0.53 -5.44
N GLU A 51 -3.49 0.99 -4.21
CA GLU A 51 -2.62 0.31 -3.23
C GLU A 51 -3.14 -1.09 -2.89
N LYS A 52 -4.46 -1.24 -2.65
CA LYS A 52 -5.10 -2.54 -2.43
C LYS A 52 -4.80 -3.52 -3.56
N ARG A 53 -5.02 -3.09 -4.81
CA ARG A 53 -4.81 -3.93 -6.00
C ARG A 53 -3.34 -4.27 -6.22
N PHE A 54 -2.44 -3.32 -5.94
CA PHE A 54 -1.01 -3.56 -6.00
C PHE A 54 -0.61 -4.68 -5.03
N ILE A 55 -1.02 -4.57 -3.77
CA ILE A 55 -0.71 -5.56 -2.74
C ILE A 55 -1.32 -6.93 -3.08
N ASP A 56 -2.57 -6.96 -3.55
CA ASP A 56 -3.23 -8.19 -3.96
C ASP A 56 -2.49 -8.90 -5.10
N LYS A 57 -1.96 -8.13 -6.06
CA LYS A 57 -1.14 -8.70 -7.13
C LYS A 57 0.19 -9.23 -6.62
N VAL A 58 0.93 -8.50 -5.78
CA VAL A 58 2.17 -9.03 -5.19
C VAL A 58 1.91 -10.35 -4.44
N LYS A 59 0.83 -10.40 -3.66
CA LYS A 59 0.45 -11.63 -2.94
C LYS A 59 0.06 -12.79 -3.85
N SER A 60 -0.46 -12.53 -5.05
CA SER A 60 -0.76 -13.58 -6.02
C SER A 60 0.51 -14.30 -6.53
N TYR A 61 1.68 -13.66 -6.43
CA TYR A 61 3.00 -14.26 -6.67
C TYR A 61 3.58 -14.94 -5.41
N GLN A 62 2.74 -15.24 -4.41
CA GLN A 62 3.17 -15.75 -3.10
C GLN A 62 4.16 -14.82 -2.39
N GLY A 63 4.21 -13.55 -2.82
CA GLY A 63 5.10 -12.55 -2.27
C GLY A 63 4.65 -12.08 -0.89
N LYS A 64 5.61 -11.53 -0.14
CA LYS A 64 5.38 -10.88 1.15
C LYS A 64 5.36 -9.37 0.98
N VAL A 65 4.50 -8.69 1.73
CA VAL A 65 4.40 -7.22 1.66
C VAL A 65 4.68 -6.61 3.01
N ILE A 66 5.71 -5.77 3.06
CA ILE A 66 6.00 -4.88 4.17
C ILE A 66 5.56 -3.48 3.73
N ILE A 67 4.63 -2.85 4.44
CA ILE A 67 4.27 -1.46 4.15
C ILE A 67 5.07 -0.55 5.06
N PHE A 68 5.82 0.37 4.48
CA PHE A 68 6.42 1.48 5.18
C PHE A 68 5.50 2.70 5.06
N ILE A 69 4.87 3.06 6.17
CA ILE A 69 3.91 4.17 6.27
C ILE A 69 4.69 5.46 6.55
N ASN A 70 4.90 6.25 5.50
CA ASN A 70 5.53 7.56 5.59
C ASN A 70 4.52 8.60 6.09
N ASP A 71 3.30 8.57 5.54
CA ASP A 71 2.22 9.48 5.86
C ASP A 71 0.88 8.73 5.98
N VAL A 72 -0.10 9.32 6.67
CA VAL A 72 -1.48 8.82 6.73
C VAL A 72 -2.41 9.98 6.32
N PRO A 73 -2.83 10.08 5.04
CA PRO A 73 -3.55 11.25 4.55
C PRO A 73 -4.79 11.65 5.37
N PRO A 74 -5.63 10.71 5.86
CA PRO A 74 -6.77 11.08 6.70
C PRO A 74 -6.39 11.60 8.10
N MET A 75 -5.20 11.30 8.60
CA MET A 75 -4.67 11.89 9.85
C MET A 75 -4.20 13.33 9.63
N MET A 76 -3.73 13.65 8.41
CA MET A 76 -3.20 14.97 8.04
C MET A 76 -4.28 15.95 7.57
N PHE A 77 -5.33 15.44 6.90
CA PHE A 77 -6.36 16.25 6.27
C PHE A 77 -7.75 15.76 6.67
N ALA A 78 -8.49 16.56 7.44
CA ALA A 78 -9.84 16.21 7.89
C ALA A 78 -10.81 15.91 6.72
N SER A 79 -10.61 16.54 5.56
CA SER A 79 -11.39 16.26 4.35
C SER A 79 -11.28 14.81 3.86
N ASN A 80 -10.25 14.07 4.31
CA ASN A 80 -9.97 12.70 3.90
C ASN A 80 -10.40 11.67 4.94
N GLU A 81 -11.09 12.07 6.02
CA GLU A 81 -11.54 11.15 7.08
C GLU A 81 -12.36 9.97 6.54
N VAL A 82 -13.17 10.22 5.50
CA VAL A 82 -13.96 9.19 4.81
C VAL A 82 -13.12 8.06 4.21
N LEU A 83 -11.83 8.30 3.93
CA LEU A 83 -10.90 7.31 3.37
C LEU A 83 -10.24 6.43 4.45
N ILE A 84 -10.47 6.69 5.74
CA ILE A 84 -9.88 5.87 6.82
C ILE A 84 -10.15 4.38 6.60
N PRO A 85 -11.39 3.91 6.38
CA PRO A 85 -11.65 2.48 6.21
C PRO A 85 -10.85 1.86 5.07
N ASP A 86 -10.68 2.59 3.96
CA ASP A 86 -9.92 2.10 2.82
C ASP A 86 -8.42 1.97 3.12
N PHE A 87 -7.82 2.94 3.82
CA PHE A 87 -6.42 2.83 4.25
C PHE A 87 -6.22 1.73 5.30
N ILE A 88 -7.17 1.52 6.19
CA ILE A 88 -7.12 0.40 7.15
C ILE A 88 -7.16 -0.94 6.42
N GLU A 89 -7.97 -1.05 5.37
CA GLU A 89 -7.98 -2.24 4.50
C GLU A 89 -6.63 -2.45 3.80
N VAL A 90 -6.03 -1.38 3.25
CA VAL A 90 -4.66 -1.43 2.68
C VAL A 90 -3.67 -1.98 3.70
N TYR A 91 -3.62 -1.39 4.90
CA TYR A 91 -2.65 -1.77 5.92
C TYR A 91 -2.86 -3.19 6.44
N ASN A 92 -4.12 -3.62 6.57
CA ASN A 92 -4.43 -4.98 7.00
C ASN A 92 -4.12 -6.05 5.95
N LYS A 93 -3.83 -5.66 4.70
CA LYS A 93 -3.28 -6.57 3.70
C LYS A 93 -1.76 -6.77 3.85
N ALA A 94 -1.03 -6.02 4.67
CA ALA A 94 0.41 -6.23 4.83
C ALA A 94 0.75 -7.47 5.69
N ASP A 95 1.96 -8.02 5.54
CA ASP A 95 2.54 -8.98 6.47
C ASP A 95 3.22 -8.26 7.65
N LEU A 96 3.74 -7.04 7.42
CA LEU A 96 4.38 -6.20 8.43
C LEU A 96 4.14 -4.72 8.10
N LEU A 97 3.94 -3.90 9.13
CA LEU A 97 3.94 -2.44 9.01
C LEU A 97 5.17 -1.84 9.68
N ILE A 98 5.84 -0.93 8.98
CA ILE A 98 6.83 -0.01 9.52
C ILE A 98 6.15 1.34 9.64
N VAL A 99 6.14 1.91 10.84
CA VAL A 99 5.45 3.17 11.15
C VAL A 99 6.46 4.21 11.65
N SER A 100 6.22 5.47 11.29
CA SER A 100 7.19 6.55 11.53
C SER A 100 7.16 7.11 12.96
N SER A 101 6.16 6.77 13.78
CA SER A 101 6.07 7.19 15.19
C SER A 101 5.10 6.33 16.01
N GLU A 102 5.25 6.35 17.34
CA GLU A 102 4.31 5.67 18.25
C GLU A 102 2.90 6.28 18.19
N ASN A 103 2.76 7.59 18.01
CA ASN A 103 1.44 8.24 17.85
C ASN A 103 0.71 7.69 16.60
N MET A 104 1.42 7.60 15.46
CA MET A 104 0.85 6.98 14.26
C MET A 104 0.43 5.53 14.50
N LYS A 105 1.25 4.77 15.23
CA LYS A 105 0.94 3.38 15.58
C LYS A 105 -0.33 3.27 16.41
N GLU A 106 -0.46 4.07 17.47
CA GLU A 106 -1.64 4.12 18.34
C GLU A 106 -2.89 4.52 17.54
N TYR A 107 -2.79 5.56 16.71
CA TYR A 107 -3.87 6.00 15.83
C TYR A 107 -4.35 4.87 14.91
N LEU A 108 -3.43 4.18 14.24
CA LEU A 108 -3.78 3.08 13.33
C LEU A 108 -4.40 1.89 14.07
N VAL A 109 -3.94 1.58 15.29
CA VAL A 109 -4.55 0.54 16.13
C VAL A 109 -5.97 0.92 16.54
N ASP A 110 -6.20 2.15 16.99
CA ASP A 110 -7.55 2.67 17.30
C ASP A 110 -8.50 2.56 16.11
N LYS A 111 -8.00 2.83 14.90
CA LYS A 111 -8.78 2.73 13.66
C LYS A 111 -8.95 1.31 13.10
N GLY A 112 -8.36 0.29 13.72
CA GLY A 112 -8.62 -1.12 13.40
C GLY A 112 -7.53 -1.84 12.61
N VAL A 113 -6.28 -1.34 12.62
CA VAL A 113 -5.15 -2.12 12.09
C VAL A 113 -4.78 -3.26 13.03
N THR A 114 -4.82 -4.49 12.53
CA THR A 114 -4.54 -5.74 13.28
C THR A 114 -3.19 -6.37 12.96
N VAL A 115 -2.53 -5.94 11.88
CA VAL A 115 -1.23 -6.48 11.44
C VAL A 115 -0.11 -6.22 12.45
N LYS A 116 0.94 -7.05 12.46
CA LYS A 116 2.14 -6.85 13.28
C LYS A 116 2.84 -5.56 12.87
N LYS A 117 3.24 -4.75 13.85
CA LYS A 117 3.98 -3.50 13.66
C LYS A 117 5.40 -3.66 14.21
N SER A 118 6.40 -3.14 13.51
CA SER A 118 7.80 -3.07 13.99
C SER A 118 8.13 -1.69 14.54
#